data_AF-U7UCJ0-F1
#
_entry.id   AF-U7UCJ0-F1
#
_cell.length_a   1.000
_cell.length_b   1.000
_cell.length_c   1.000
_cell.angle_alpha   90.00
_cell.angle_beta   90.00
_cell.angle_gamma   90.00
#
_symmetry.space_group_name_H-M   'P 1'
#
loop_
_entity.id
_entity.type
_entity.pdbx_description
1 polymer ?
#
loop_
_entity_poly.entity_id
_entity_poly.type
_entity_poly.pdbx_seq_one_letter_code
_entity_poly.pdbx_strand_id
1 'polypeptide(L)' 'MRFPNKETVDRIRREYPAGTRVELVRMEDVQAPPIGTKGTVIGVDDIGSIMVRWDNGCGLSIAYGEDLCRRCD' A
#
# COMPACT_ATOMS: atom_id res chain seq x y z
N MET A 1 9.75 15.07 -1.82
CA MET A 1 9.36 13.94 -0.95
C MET A 1 10.45 13.69 0.08
N ARG A 2 10.06 13.43 1.33
CA ARG A 2 10.96 13.04 2.41
C ARG A 2 10.82 11.53 2.56
N PHE A 3 11.83 10.77 2.14
CA PHE A 3 11.78 9.31 2.23
C PHE A 3 11.78 8.87 3.70
N PRO A 4 10.99 7.86 4.07
CA PRO A 4 11.04 7.28 5.40
C PRO A 4 12.43 6.70 5.69
N ASN A 5 12.85 6.71 6.96
CA ASN A 5 14.08 6.06 7.35
C ASN A 5 13.93 4.53 7.30
N LYS A 6 15.06 3.81 7.33
CA LYS A 6 15.08 2.34 7.28
C LYS A 6 14.21 1.68 8.35
N GLU A 7 14.18 2.23 9.56
CA GLU A 7 13.35 1.71 10.66
C GLU A 7 11.85 1.81 10.36
N THR A 8 11.43 2.90 9.72
CA THR A 8 10.04 3.09 9.28
C THR A 8 9.68 2.08 8.18
N VAL A 9 10.54 1.91 7.17
CA VAL A 9 10.33 0.92 6.11
C VAL A 9 10.24 -0.50 6.68
N ASP A 10 11.12 -0.85 7.62
CA ASP A 10 11.10 -2.16 8.28
C ASP A 10 9.82 -2.37 9.10
N ARG A 11 9.32 -1.32 9.78
CA ARG A 11 8.03 -1.36 10.46
C ARG A 11 6.87 -1.60 9.48
N ILE A 12 6.85 -0.91 8.34
CA ILE A 12 5.82 -1.10 7.31
C ILE A 12 5.87 -2.53 6.77
N ARG A 13 7.06 -3.07 6.51
CA ARG A 13 7.26 -4.48 6.09
C ARG A 13 6.67 -5.49 7.09
N ARG A 14 6.78 -5.21 8.39
CA ARG A 14 6.21 -6.05 9.46
C ARG A 14 4.69 -5.89 9.59
N GLU A 15 4.18 -4.68 9.36
CA GLU A 15 2.74 -4.39 9.45
C GLU A 15 1.97 -4.90 8.24
N TYR A 16 2.58 -4.84 7.06
CA TYR A 16 2.03 -5.28 5.77
C TYR A 16 2.96 -6.31 5.11
N PRO A 17 3.09 -7.53 5.66
CA PRO A 17 3.82 -8.59 4.99
C PRO A 17 3.10 -9.03 3.71
N ALA A 18 3.84 -9.64 2.79
CA ALA A 18 3.27 -10.23 1.58
C ALA A 18 2.16 -11.25 1.93
N GLY A 19 1.05 -11.19 1.20
CA GLY A 19 -0.16 -11.96 1.49
C GLY A 19 -1.21 -11.21 2.32
N THR A 20 -0.85 -10.09 2.96
CA THR A 20 -1.81 -9.27 3.72
C THR A 20 -2.91 -8.74 2.81
N ARG A 21 -4.16 -8.85 3.26
CA ARG A 21 -5.31 -8.27 2.57
C ARG A 21 -5.49 -6.83 3.02
N VAL A 22 -5.58 -5.91 2.07
CA VAL A 22 -5.81 -4.49 2.34
C VAL A 22 -6.99 -3.98 1.52
N GLU A 23 -7.54 -2.85 1.95
CA GLU A 23 -8.56 -2.10 1.24
C GLU A 23 -8.13 -0.64 1.09
N LEU A 24 -8.33 -0.07 -0.09
CA LEU A 24 -8.01 1.32 -0.35
C LEU A 24 -8.99 2.24 0.39
N VAL A 25 -8.45 3.17 1.19
CA VAL A 25 -9.23 4.16 1.94
C VAL A 25 -9.07 5.56 1.32
N ARG A 26 -7.87 5.90 0.86
CA ARG A 26 -7.59 7.17 0.17
C ARG A 26 -6.41 7.02 -0.78
N MET A 27 -6.56 7.55 -1.99
CA MET A 27 -5.48 7.78 -2.94
C MET A 27 -5.93 8.94 -3.84
N GLU A 28 -5.10 9.96 -3.96
CA GLU A 28 -5.43 11.20 -4.69
C GLU A 28 -4.80 11.16 -6.08
N ASP A 29 -5.17 10.14 -6.88
CA ASP A 29 -4.67 9.92 -8.23
C ASP A 29 -5.83 9.59 -9.18
N VAL A 30 -5.76 10.06 -10.43
CA VAL A 30 -6.79 9.80 -11.46
C VAL A 30 -6.86 8.32 -11.86
N GLN A 31 -5.75 7.60 -11.73
CA GLN A 31 -5.63 6.18 -12.04
C GLN A 31 -5.87 5.29 -10.81
N ALA A 32 -6.19 5.90 -9.65
CA ALA A 32 -6.47 5.18 -8.42
C ALA A 32 -7.61 4.15 -8.61
N PRO A 33 -7.51 2.96 -7.99
CA PRO A 33 -8.66 2.09 -7.90
C PRO A 33 -9.78 2.80 -7.09
N PRO A 34 -11.05 2.42 -7.26
CA PRO A 34 -12.13 2.96 -6.45
C PRO A 34 -11.87 2.77 -4.95
N ILE A 35 -12.21 3.76 -4.12
CA ILE A 35 -12.17 3.60 -2.67
C ILE A 35 -13.02 2.39 -2.26
N GLY A 36 -12.52 1.57 -1.32
CA GLY A 36 -13.12 0.29 -0.95
C GLY A 36 -12.64 -0.90 -1.80
N THR A 37 -11.85 -0.67 -2.85
CA THR A 37 -11.21 -1.76 -3.60
C THR A 37 -10.25 -2.51 -2.70
N LYS A 38 -10.30 -3.84 -2.76
CA LYS A 38 -9.40 -4.71 -1.99
C LYS A 38 -8.20 -5.13 -2.84
N GLY A 39 -7.06 -5.31 -2.19
CA GLY A 39 -5.80 -5.70 -2.83
C GLY A 39 -4.90 -6.54 -1.94
N THR A 40 -4.07 -7.42 -2.54
CA THR A 40 -3.13 -8.29 -1.81
C THR A 40 -1.79 -7.63 -1.79
N VAL A 41 -1.23 -7.41 -0.60
CA VAL A 41 0.15 -6.94 -0.48
C VAL A 41 1.07 -8.00 -1.09
N ILE A 42 1.93 -7.59 -2.02
CA ILE A 42 2.95 -8.45 -2.62
C ILE A 42 4.35 -8.13 -2.09
N GLY A 43 4.51 -6.97 -1.43
CA GLY A 43 5.73 -6.57 -0.75
C GLY A 43 5.73 -5.09 -0.39
N VAL A 44 6.85 -4.61 0.15
CA VAL A 44 7.08 -3.20 0.45
C VAL A 44 8.46 -2.83 -0.09
N ASP A 45 8.53 -1.81 -0.93
CA ASP A 45 9.78 -1.38 -1.56
C ASP A 45 10.72 -0.66 -0.57
N ASP A 46 11.90 -0.23 -1.04
CA ASP A 46 12.93 0.39 -0.19
C ASP A 46 12.64 1.87 0.16
N ILE A 47 11.62 2.47 -0.47
CA ILE A 47 11.12 3.82 -0.15
C ILE A 47 9.86 3.78 0.73
N GLY A 48 9.39 2.60 1.10
CA GLY A 48 8.28 2.39 2.03
C GLY A 48 6.90 2.29 1.37
N SER A 49 6.81 2.23 0.04
CA SER A 49 5.51 2.03 -0.62
C SER A 49 5.08 0.57 -0.50
N ILE A 50 3.80 0.37 -0.23
CA ILE A 50 3.20 -0.96 -0.14
C ILE A 50 2.77 -1.36 -1.54
N MET A 51 3.41 -2.38 -2.09
CA MET A 51 3.06 -2.92 -3.40
C MET A 51 1.85 -3.82 -3.24
N VAL A 52 0.78 -3.52 -3.97
CA VAL A 52 -0.51 -4.20 -3.86
C VAL A 52 -0.96 -4.71 -5.23
N ARG A 53 -1.34 -5.98 -5.28
CA ARG A 53 -2.11 -6.53 -6.40
C ARG A 53 -3.59 -6.29 -6.11
N TRP A 54 -4.16 -5.25 -6.69
CA TRP A 54 -5.58 -4.94 -6.53
C TRP A 54 -6.47 -5.94 -7.26
N ASP A 55 -7.62 -6.26 -6.68
CA ASP A 55 -8.54 -7.26 -7.25
C ASP A 55 -9.18 -6.79 -8.57
N ASN A 56 -9.22 -5.48 -8.80
CA ASN A 56 -9.66 -4.89 -10.06
C ASN A 56 -8.56 -4.83 -11.14
N GLY A 57 -7.37 -5.38 -10.86
CA GLY A 57 -6.23 -5.38 -11.79
C GLY A 57 -5.41 -4.08 -11.80
N CYS A 58 -5.71 -3.10 -10.93
CA CYS A 58 -4.89 -1.90 -10.80
C CYS A 58 -3.46 -2.28 -10.33
N GLY A 59 -2.46 -1.59 -10.90
CA GLY A 59 -1.04 -1.81 -10.61
C GLY A 59 -0.39 -0.76 -9.71
N LEU A 60 -1.16 0.16 -9.14
CA LEU A 60 -0.64 1.22 -8.27
C LEU A 60 -0.29 0.69 -6.87
N SER A 61 0.81 1.20 -6.33
CA SER A 61 1.24 0.97 -4.94
C SER A 61 0.64 2.02 -4.01
N ILE A 62 0.55 1.73 -2.71
CA ILE A 62 0.20 2.70 -1.68
C ILE A 62 1.48 3.44 -1.27
N ALA A 63 1.57 4.73 -1.60
CA ALA A 63 2.68 5.60 -1.21
C ALA A 63 2.58 5.99 0.27
N TYR A 64 3.65 5.75 1.03
CA TYR A 64 3.68 6.06 2.46
C TYR A 64 3.53 7.56 2.72
N GLY A 65 2.51 7.93 3.50
CA GLY A 65 2.24 9.31 3.90
C GLY A 65 1.40 10.12 2.91
N GLU A 66 1.11 9.57 1.73
CA GLU A 66 0.23 10.17 0.72
C GLU A 66 -1.06 9.38 0.57
N ASP A 67 -0.94 8.06 0.48
CA ASP A 67 -2.05 7.14 0.35
C ASP A 67 -2.41 6.48 1.69
N LEU A 68 -3.64 5.99 1.78
CA LEU A 68 -4.15 5.29 2.95
C LEU A 68 -4.82 3.99 2.55
N CYS A 69 -4.37 2.89 3.15
CA CYS A 69 -5.05 1.60 3.12
C CYS A 69 -5.32 1.11 4.54
N ARG A 70 -6.33 0.26 4.68
CA ARG A 70 -6.60 -0.47 5.93
C ARG A 70 -6.39 -1.96 5.72
N ARG A 71 -5.90 -2.66 6.75
CA ARG A 71 -5.91 -4.12 6.75
C ARG A 71 -7.34 -4.65 6.84
N CYS A 72 -7.62 -5.67 6.05
CA CYS A 72 -8.84 -6.46 6.10
C CYS A 72 -8.46 -7.90 6.46
N ASP A 73 -8.03 -8.12 7.70
CA ASP A 73 -7.94 -9.47 8.25
C ASP A 73 -9.33 -10.13 8.33
#